data_AF-A0A3D0NEC7-F1
#
_entry.id   AF-A0A3D0NEC7-F1
#
_cell.length_a   1.000
_cell.length_b   1.000
_cell.length_c   1.000
_cell.angle_alpha   90.00
_cell.angle_beta   90.00
_cell.angle_gamma   90.00
#
_symmetry.space_group_name_H-M   'P 1'
#
loop_
_entity.id
_entity.type
_entity.pdbx_description
1 polymer ?
#
loop_
_entity_poly.entity_id
_entity_poly.type
_entity_poly.pdbx_seq_one_letter_code
_entity_poly.pdbx_strand_id
1 'polypeptide(L)'
;MKFQEMTAFELRDVDREKVLVIIPIAAVAQHGPHMPTGTDNFLCTGVVECLEQRIPQQILLTPTQWLGASAHHLRLGATLDAPLEHYIETLMGMVRSVLKDGFRRVLLLNGHGGNIDPMRV
;
A
#
# COMPACT_ATOMS: atom_id res chain seq x y z
N MET A 1 14.60 1.42 -2.39
CA MET A 1 14.72 0.02 -2.00
C MET A 1 13.34 -0.61 -2.00
N LYS A 2 13.24 -1.91 -2.30
CA LYS A 2 11.97 -2.65 -2.29
C LYS A 2 12.05 -3.81 -1.30
N PHE A 3 11.15 -3.82 -0.30
CA PHE A 3 11.15 -4.76 0.82
C PHE A 3 11.13 -6.22 0.33
N GLN A 4 10.28 -6.53 -0.65
CA GLN A 4 10.10 -7.88 -1.19
C GLN A 4 11.27 -8.41 -2.05
N GLU A 5 12.22 -7.54 -2.41
CA GLU A 5 13.39 -7.89 -3.23
C GLU A 5 14.67 -8.01 -2.39
N MET A 6 14.59 -7.75 -1.07
CA MET A 6 15.71 -7.77 -0.15
C MET A 6 15.60 -8.93 0.82
N THR A 7 16.74 -9.47 1.20
CA THR A 7 16.87 -10.44 2.28
C THR A 7 16.69 -9.75 3.64
N ALA A 8 16.35 -10.54 4.66
CA ALA A 8 16.27 -10.04 6.03
C ALA A 8 17.59 -9.46 6.56
N PHE A 9 18.75 -9.90 6.02
CA PHE A 9 20.05 -9.35 6.42
C PHE A 9 20.28 -7.97 5.82
N GLU A 10 20.00 -7.78 4.53
CA GLU A 10 20.08 -6.46 3.88
C GLU A 10 19.10 -5.47 4.53
N LEU A 11 17.90 -5.94 4.90
CA LEU A 11 16.91 -5.11 5.60
C LEU A 11 17.37 -4.68 7.00
N ARG A 12 18.23 -5.44 7.70
CA ARG A 12 18.76 -5.04 9.02
C ARG A 12 19.74 -3.87 8.92
N ASP A 13 20.41 -3.71 7.78
CA ASP A 13 21.38 -2.65 7.54
C ASP A 13 20.71 -1.33 7.12
N VAL A 14 19.38 -1.33 6.91
CA VAL A 14 18.61 -0.14 6.57
C VAL A 14 18.45 0.76 7.79
N ASP A 15 18.87 2.03 7.66
CA ASP A 15 18.76 3.05 8.71
C ASP A 15 17.30 3.35 9.06
N ARG A 16 16.84 2.78 10.17
CA ARG A 16 15.46 2.85 10.69
C ARG A 16 14.99 4.27 11.05
N GLU A 17 15.91 5.20 11.29
CA GLU A 17 15.61 6.57 11.71
C GLU A 17 15.47 7.52 10.51
N LYS A 18 16.16 7.23 9.41
CA LYS A 18 16.19 8.07 8.21
C LYS A 18 15.25 7.61 7.10
N VAL A 19 15.15 6.31 6.87
CA VAL A 19 14.40 5.77 5.72
C VAL A 19 12.89 5.86 5.97
N LEU A 20 12.16 6.38 4.98
CA LEU A 20 10.71 6.38 4.97
C LEU A 20 10.19 5.07 4.39
N VAL A 21 9.42 4.32 5.19
CA VAL A 21 8.69 3.15 4.68
C VAL A 21 7.40 3.63 4.04
N ILE A 22 7.21 3.31 2.76
CA ILE A 22 5.98 3.62 2.03
C ILE A 22 5.20 2.33 1.86
N ILE A 23 3.96 2.32 2.35
CA ILE A 23 3.00 1.25 2.20
C ILE A 23 1.97 1.70 1.17
N PRO A 24 2.06 1.26 -0.09
CA PRO A 24 1.08 1.59 -1.10
C PRO A 24 -0.19 0.78 -0.83
N ILE A 25 -1.34 1.46 -0.78
CA ILE A 25 -2.65 0.83 -0.63
C ILE A 25 -3.52 1.19 -1.83
N ALA A 26 -4.23 0.21 -2.38
CA ALA A 26 -5.01 0.35 -3.60
C ALA A 26 -6.35 -0.42 -3.48
N ALA A 27 -6.92 -0.79 -4.62
CA ALA A 27 -8.11 -1.62 -4.72
C ALA A 27 -8.13 -2.42 -6.03
N VAL A 28 -9.03 -3.40 -6.08
CA VAL A 28 -9.47 -4.07 -7.31
C VAL A 28 -10.97 -3.85 -7.43
N ALA A 29 -11.37 -2.87 -8.25
CA ALA A 29 -12.76 -2.44 -8.38
C ALA A 29 -13.10 -2.17 -9.84
N GLN A 30 -14.38 -2.20 -10.20
CA GLN A 30 -14.78 -1.85 -11.56
C GLN A 30 -14.38 -0.41 -11.91
N HIS A 31 -13.95 -0.19 -13.15
CA HIS A 31 -13.62 1.13 -13.70
C HIS A 31 -14.34 1.37 -15.04
N GLY A 32 -15.62 0.95 -15.10
CA GLY A 32 -16.41 1.01 -16.32
C GLY A 32 -15.90 0.10 -17.44
N PRO A 33 -16.37 0.30 -18.69
CA PRO A 33 -16.15 -0.66 -19.79
C PRO A 33 -14.78 -0.55 -20.47
N HIS A 34 -13.96 0.44 -20.11
CA HIS A 34 -12.77 0.84 -20.87
C HIS A 34 -11.46 0.68 -20.09
N MET A 35 -11.53 0.31 -18.81
CA MET A 35 -10.37 0.14 -17.94
C MET A 35 -10.41 -1.19 -17.19
N PRO A 36 -9.24 -1.78 -16.88
CA PRO A 36 -9.17 -2.99 -16.08
C PRO A 36 -9.56 -2.71 -14.61
N THR A 37 -9.98 -3.77 -13.91
CA THR A 37 -10.35 -3.68 -12.49
C THR A 37 -9.17 -3.38 -11.57
N GLY A 38 -7.95 -3.60 -12.06
CA GLY A 38 -6.70 -3.32 -11.34
C GLY A 38 -6.17 -1.89 -11.51
N THR A 39 -6.95 -0.96 -12.06
CA THR A 39 -6.48 0.41 -12.36
C THR A 39 -5.81 1.07 -11.14
N ASP A 40 -6.45 1.05 -9.97
CA ASP A 40 -5.90 1.63 -8.75
C ASP A 40 -4.56 0.98 -8.36
N ASN A 41 -4.48 -0.35 -8.47
CA ASN A 41 -3.26 -1.10 -8.18
C ASN A 41 -2.11 -0.75 -9.15
N PHE A 42 -2.39 -0.68 -10.45
CA PHE A 42 -1.38 -0.35 -11.46
C PHE A 42 -0.86 1.08 -11.32
N LEU A 43 -1.76 2.05 -11.13
CA LEU A 43 -1.39 3.46 -11.00
C LEU A 43 -0.61 3.69 -9.69
N CYS A 44 -1.10 3.17 -8.56
CA CYS A 44 -0.42 3.31 -7.27
C CYS A 44 0.99 2.68 -7.32
N THR A 45 1.10 1.47 -7.87
CA THR A 45 2.39 0.77 -8.04
C THR A 45 3.34 1.57 -8.94
N GLY A 46 2.87 2.03 -10.10
CA GLY A 46 3.72 2.79 -11.03
C GLY A 46 4.24 4.10 -10.42
N VAL A 47 3.41 4.80 -9.63
CA VAL A 47 3.84 6.02 -8.92
C VAL A 47 4.93 5.71 -7.90
N VAL A 48 4.76 4.69 -7.05
CA VAL A 48 5.77 4.36 -6.03
C VAL A 48 7.05 3.85 -6.67
N GLU A 49 6.98 3.05 -7.72
CA GLU A 49 8.18 2.57 -8.42
C GLU A 49 8.96 3.70 -9.08
N CYS A 50 8.27 4.69 -9.67
CA CYS A 50 8.93 5.88 -10.19
C CYS A 50 9.60 6.71 -9.07
N LEU A 51 8.96 6.79 -7.89
CA LEU A 51 9.55 7.45 -6.72
C LEU A 51 10.81 6.70 -6.23
N GLU A 52 10.74 5.37 -6.17
CA GLU A 52 11.86 4.51 -5.75
C GLU A 52 13.06 4.64 -6.67
N GLN A 53 12.86 4.68 -7.97
CA GLN A 53 13.94 4.91 -8.94
C GLN A 53 14.63 6.27 -8.76
N ARG A 54 13.92 7.29 -8.26
CA ARG A 54 14.47 8.65 -8.07
C ARG A 54 15.21 8.82 -6.76
N ILE A 55 14.78 8.15 -5.69
CA ILE A 55 15.34 8.30 -4.34
C ILE A 55 15.51 6.95 -3.61
N PRO A 56 16.18 5.94 -4.23
CA PRO A 56 16.14 4.55 -3.77
C PRO A 56 16.70 4.34 -2.36
N GLN A 57 17.60 5.20 -1.88
CA GLN A 57 18.23 5.08 -0.56
C GLN A 57 17.43 5.80 0.54
N GLN A 58 16.43 6.61 0.17
CA GLN A 58 15.64 7.39 1.13
C GLN A 58 14.32 6.71 1.48
N ILE A 59 13.86 5.78 0.64
CA ILE A 59 12.58 5.09 0.81
C ILE A 59 12.74 3.57 0.74
N LEU A 60 11.88 2.90 1.49
CA LEU A 60 11.68 1.46 1.44
C LEU A 60 10.22 1.19 1.07
N LEU A 61 9.99 0.62 -0.11
CA LEU A 61 8.65 0.27 -0.58
C LEU A 61 8.25 -1.12 -0.10
N THR A 62 7.07 -1.24 0.51
CA THR A 62 6.42 -2.55 0.68
C THR A 62 5.67 -2.94 -0.59
N PRO A 63 5.23 -4.21 -0.73
CA PRO A 63 4.29 -4.57 -1.78
C PRO A 63 3.03 -3.69 -1.72
N THR A 64 2.45 -3.38 -2.88
CA THR A 64 1.14 -2.71 -2.95
C THR A 64 0.07 -3.63 -2.37
N GLN A 65 -0.63 -3.16 -1.34
CA GLN A 65 -1.81 -3.82 -0.81
C GLN A 65 -2.97 -3.61 -1.78
N TRP A 66 -3.17 -4.59 -2.66
CA TRP A 66 -4.12 -4.53 -3.78
C TRP A 66 -5.57 -4.66 -3.35
N LEU A 67 -5.86 -5.34 -2.23
CA LEU A 67 -7.22 -5.45 -1.69
C LEU A 67 -7.50 -4.23 -0.80
N GLY A 68 -8.63 -3.57 -1.03
CA GLY A 68 -9.05 -2.35 -0.34
C GLY A 68 -10.55 -2.29 -0.05
N ALA A 69 -10.99 -1.19 0.57
CA ALA A 69 -12.39 -0.96 0.92
C ALA A 69 -13.17 -0.48 -0.31
N SER A 70 -13.89 -1.39 -0.97
CA SER A 70 -14.58 -1.20 -2.26
C SER A 70 -16.07 -1.54 -2.22
N ALA A 71 -16.67 -1.69 -1.04
CA ALA A 71 -18.07 -2.09 -0.86
C ALA A 71 -19.06 -1.25 -1.72
N HIS A 72 -18.78 0.04 -1.89
CA HIS A 72 -19.58 0.97 -2.69
C HIS A 72 -19.60 0.64 -4.20
N HIS A 73 -18.69 -0.21 -4.69
CA HIS A 73 -18.64 -0.71 -6.05
C HIS A 73 -19.24 -2.11 -6.24
N LEU A 74 -19.56 -2.86 -5.17
CA LEU A 74 -20.02 -4.25 -5.27
C LEU A 74 -21.27 -4.42 -6.14
N ARG A 75 -22.22 -3.48 -6.09
CA ARG A 75 -23.46 -3.50 -6.90
C ARG A 75 -23.22 -3.46 -8.41
N LEU A 76 -22.01 -3.07 -8.84
CA LEU A 76 -21.62 -2.94 -10.24
C LEU A 76 -20.89 -4.19 -10.76
N GLY A 77 -20.60 -5.17 -9.90
CA GLY A 77 -19.88 -6.39 -10.26
C GLY A 77 -18.36 -6.19 -10.42
N ALA A 78 -17.66 -7.31 -10.65
CA ALA A 78 -16.21 -7.34 -10.91
C ALA A 78 -15.34 -6.52 -9.92
N THR A 79 -15.71 -6.54 -8.64
CA THR A 79 -15.06 -5.80 -7.56
C THR A 79 -14.75 -6.76 -6.42
N LEU A 80 -13.54 -6.65 -5.85
CA LEU A 80 -13.13 -7.38 -4.65
C LEU A 80 -13.06 -6.39 -3.49
N ASP A 81 -13.79 -6.67 -2.43
CA ASP A 81 -13.90 -5.82 -1.25
C ASP A 81 -13.26 -6.49 -0.03
N ALA A 82 -12.46 -5.73 0.73
CA ALA A 82 -12.11 -6.08 2.09
C ALA A 82 -13.19 -5.52 3.04
N PRO A 83 -13.83 -6.37 3.87
CA PRO A 83 -14.72 -5.89 4.92
C PRO A 83 -14.02 -4.85 5.79
N LEU A 84 -14.71 -3.74 6.06
CA LEU A 84 -14.13 -2.53 6.66
C LEU A 84 -13.32 -2.81 7.93
N GLU A 85 -13.88 -3.57 8.88
CA GLU A 85 -13.22 -3.90 10.15
C GLU A 85 -11.91 -4.67 9.93
N HIS A 86 -11.93 -5.68 9.05
CA HIS A 86 -10.73 -6.45 8.71
C HIS A 86 -9.71 -5.61 7.95
N TYR A 87 -10.17 -4.68 7.11
CA TYR A 87 -9.28 -3.81 6.36
C TYR A 87 -8.54 -2.85 7.28
N ILE A 88 -9.24 -2.22 8.22
CA ILE A 88 -8.63 -1.36 9.25
C ILE A 88 -7.58 -2.15 10.04
N GLU A 89 -7.91 -3.34 10.54
CA GLU A 89 -6.93 -4.16 11.27
C GLU A 89 -5.74 -4.58 10.39
N THR A 90 -5.95 -4.80 9.09
CA THR A 90 -4.86 -5.08 8.15
C THR A 90 -3.95 -3.87 8.00
N LEU A 91 -4.50 -2.67 7.80
CA LEU A 91 -3.73 -1.42 7.71
C LEU A 91 -2.93 -1.18 9.00
N MET A 92 -3.58 -1.28 10.15
CA MET A 92 -2.93 -1.17 11.45
C MET A 92 -1.86 -2.24 11.64
N GLY A 93 -2.11 -3.47 11.21
CA GLY A 93 -1.17 -4.59 11.29
C GLY A 93 0.11 -4.32 10.49
N MET A 94 -0.01 -3.79 9.26
CA MET A 94 1.14 -3.42 8.44
C MET A 94 1.96 -2.31 9.10
N VAL A 95 1.31 -1.22 9.54
CA VAL A 95 1.99 -0.11 10.21
C VAL A 95 2.65 -0.56 11.52
N ARG A 96 1.92 -1.31 12.37
CA ARG A 96 2.45 -1.85 13.64
C ARG A 96 3.66 -2.75 13.40
N SER A 97 3.67 -3.55 12.33
CA SER A 97 4.80 -4.43 12.01
C SER A 97 6.04 -3.62 11.66
N VAL A 98 5.90 -2.60 10.82
CA VAL A 98 6.99 -1.68 10.44
C VAL A 98 7.53 -0.92 11.66
N LEU A 99 6.64 -0.41 12.52
CA LEU A 99 7.03 0.30 13.74
C LEU A 99 7.73 -0.62 14.76
N LYS A 100 7.25 -1.87 14.92
CA LYS A 100 7.89 -2.87 15.81
C LYS A 100 9.28 -3.28 15.33
N ASP A 101 9.52 -3.25 14.02
CA ASP A 101 10.84 -3.46 13.41
C ASP A 101 11.78 -2.23 13.56
N GLY A 102 11.30 -1.16 14.21
CA GLY A 102 12.11 -0.01 14.64
C GLY A 102 12.06 1.18 13.68
N PHE A 103 11.43 1.07 12.52
CA PHE A 103 11.27 2.21 11.61
C PHE A 103 10.44 3.33 12.26
N ARG A 104 10.86 4.58 12.06
CA ARG A 104 10.19 5.75 12.66
C ARG A 104 9.31 6.54 11.69
N ARG A 105 9.48 6.31 10.39
CA ARG A 105 8.83 7.07 9.33
C ARG A 105 8.03 6.12 8.46
N VAL A 106 6.71 6.28 8.47
CA VAL A 106 5.79 5.45 7.68
C VAL A 106 4.80 6.36 6.94
N LEU A 107 4.57 6.06 5.67
CA LEU A 107 3.57 6.71 4.83
C LEU A 107 2.65 5.64 4.23
N LEU A 108 1.35 5.74 4.52
CA LEU A 108 0.32 5.06 3.73
C LEU A 108 0.08 5.90 2.47
N LEU A 109 0.42 5.38 1.29
CA LEU A 109 0.15 6.05 0.03
C LEU A 109 -1.11 5.45 -0.60
N ASN A 110 -2.17 6.25 -0.70
CA ASN A 110 -3.46 5.79 -1.15
C ASN A 110 -3.69 5.97 -2.66
N GLY A 111 -4.13 4.89 -3.32
CA GLY A 111 -4.56 4.88 -4.71
C GLY A 111 -6.08 4.74 -4.93
N HIS A 112 -6.89 4.55 -3.88
CA HIS A 112 -8.33 4.29 -4.01
C HIS A 112 -9.18 5.15 -3.05
N GLY A 113 -10.25 5.75 -3.56
CA GLY A 113 -11.12 6.64 -2.78
C GLY A 113 -11.72 6.00 -1.52
N GLY A 114 -12.16 4.74 -1.61
CA GLY A 114 -12.76 4.02 -0.49
C GLY A 114 -11.83 3.76 0.69
N ASN A 115 -10.50 3.88 0.51
CA ASN A 115 -9.53 3.70 1.58
C ASN A 115 -9.33 4.97 2.43
N ILE A 116 -9.89 6.13 2.05
CA ILE A 116 -9.67 7.41 2.75
C ILE A 116 -10.14 7.35 4.20
N ASP A 117 -11.36 6.88 4.44
CA ASP A 117 -11.91 6.80 5.81
C ASP A 117 -11.24 5.72 6.66
N PRO A 118 -10.99 4.49 6.16
CA PRO A 118 -10.21 3.47 6.89
C PRO A 118 -8.83 3.95 7.38
N MET A 119 -8.17 4.88 6.67
CA MET A 119 -6.86 5.41 7.07
C MET A 119 -6.92 6.43 8.22
N ARG A 120 -8.12 6.91 8.61
CA ARG A 120 -8.28 7.96 9.62
C ARG A 120 -8.57 7.43 11.03
N VAL A 121 -8.57 6.11 11.19
CA VAL A 121 -8.94 5.40 12.42
C VAL A 121 -7.71 5.06 13.25
#